data_AF-A0A3N5LUL7-F1
#
_entry.id   AF-A0A3N5LUL7-F1
#
_cell.length_a   1.000
_cell.length_b   1.000
_cell.length_c   1.000
_cell.angle_alpha   90.00
_cell.angle_beta   90.00
_cell.angle_gamma   90.00
#
_symmetry.space_group_name_H-M   'P 1'
#
loop_
_entity.id
_entity.type
_entity.pdbx_description
1 polymer ?
#
loop_
_entity_poly.entity_id
_entity_poly.type
_entity_poly.pdbx_seq_one_letter_code
_entity_poly.pdbx_strand_id
1 'polypeptide(L)'
;MRKRTIVAAVLVLGFGIFLIWGLSKYKLVLIQSIVENAVVQKAPSGYSETRIRQAFKEHFAHAWSSERENIYLDRLLQASQRLEKVQTLKASQVDQLLEDLDPTRRQRR
;
A
#
# COMPACT_ATOMS: atom_id res chain seq x y z
N MET A 1 10.39 19.99 41.22
CA MET A 1 10.22 20.43 39.82
C MET A 1 10.81 19.46 38.77
N ARG A 2 12.00 18.86 38.97
CA ARG A 2 12.63 17.88 38.03
C ARG A 2 11.75 16.70 37.58
N LYS A 3 10.87 16.16 38.44
CA LYS A 3 9.99 15.03 38.07
C LYS A 3 8.93 15.40 37.03
N ARG A 4 8.40 16.63 37.08
CA ARG A 4 7.36 17.11 36.14
C ARG A 4 7.93 17.40 34.74
N THR A 5 9.16 17.90 34.66
CA THR A 5 9.85 18.10 33.38
C THR A 5 10.23 16.79 32.70
N ILE A 6 10.60 15.76 33.47
CA ILE A 6 10.85 14.41 32.91
C ILE A 6 9.55 13.80 32.36
N VAL A 7 8.43 13.91 33.08
CA VAL A 7 7.13 13.40 32.61
C VAL A 7 6.67 14.14 31.34
N ALA A 8 6.85 15.46 31.28
CA ALA A 8 6.53 16.23 30.08
C ALA A 8 7.41 15.83 28.87
N ALA A 9 8.71 15.62 29.08
CA ALA A 9 9.62 15.19 28.03
C ALA A 9 9.27 13.79 27.47
N VAL A 10 8.90 12.85 28.35
CA VAL A 10 8.47 11.51 27.96
C VAL A 10 7.15 11.54 27.17
N LEU A 11 6.19 12.38 27.57
CA LEU A 11 4.93 12.55 26.84
C LEU A 11 5.14 13.13 25.45
N VAL A 12 6.00 14.16 25.31
CA VAL A 12 6.30 14.77 24.01
C VAL A 12 7.02 13.78 23.08
N LEU A 13 7.97 13.00 23.60
CA LEU A 13 8.66 11.98 22.82
C LEU A 13 7.73 10.84 22.41
N GLY A 14 6.89 10.34 23.32
CA GLY A 14 5.90 9.30 23.02
C GLY A 14 4.88 9.76 21.98
N PHE A 15 4.41 11.02 22.09
CA PHE A 15 3.49 11.61 21.12
C PHE A 15 4.15 11.82 19.75
N GLY A 16 5.42 12.24 19.72
CA GLY A 16 6.20 12.36 18.49
C GLY A 16 6.35 11.02 17.76
N ILE A 17 6.70 9.95 18.50
CA ILE A 17 6.80 8.60 17.94
C ILE A 17 5.44 8.13 17.40
N PHE A 18 4.36 8.35 18.16
CA PHE A 18 3.00 7.99 17.74
C PHE A 18 2.56 8.74 16.47
N LEU A 19 2.87 10.03 16.35
CA LEU A 19 2.58 10.83 15.16
C LEU A 19 3.37 10.33 13.95
N ILE A 20 4.66 10.05 14.10
CA ILE A 20 5.51 9.51 13.03
C ILE A 20 4.94 8.15 12.55
N TRP A 21 4.56 7.29 13.50
CA TRP A 21 3.95 5.99 13.19
C TRP A 21 2.61 6.15 12.46
N GLY A 22 1.73 7.04 12.93
CA GLY A 22 0.43 7.30 12.31
C GLY A 22 0.53 7.89 10.90
N LEU A 23 1.43 8.86 10.69
CA LEU A 23 1.68 9.47 9.38
C LEU A 23 2.19 8.45 8.35
N SER A 24 3.00 7.49 8.78
CA SER A 24 3.45 6.40 7.91
C SER A 24 2.29 5.53 7.42
N LYS A 25 1.27 5.31 8.25
CA LYS A 25 0.08 4.53 7.87
C LYS A 25 -0.85 5.30 6.91
N TYR A 26 -0.97 6.62 7.07
CA TYR A 26 -1.78 7.46 6.16
C TYR A 26 -1.29 7.45 4.72
N LYS A 27 0.03 7.48 4.50
CA LYS A 27 0.62 7.45 3.15
C LYS A 27 0.25 6.16 2.38
N LEU A 28 0.26 5.03 3.08
CA LEU A 28 0.00 3.72 2.47
C LEU A 28 -1.44 3.61 1.96
N VAL A 29 -2.41 4.01 2.78
CA VAL A 29 -3.84 3.97 2.41
C VAL A 29 -4.13 4.87 1.22
N LEU A 30 -3.54 6.06 1.18
CA LEU A 30 -3.71 7.00 0.07
C LEU A 30 -3.15 6.42 -1.24
N ILE A 31 -1.91 5.92 -1.22
CA ILE A 31 -1.25 5.37 -2.40
C ILE A 31 -2.00 4.14 -2.91
N GLN A 32 -2.45 3.26 -2.00
CA GLN A 32 -3.29 2.12 -2.37
C GLN A 32 -4.54 2.57 -3.12
N SER A 33 -5.29 3.54 -2.60
CA SER A 33 -6.52 4.04 -3.24
C SER A 33 -6.26 4.61 -4.64
N ILE A 34 -5.17 5.36 -4.82
CA ILE A 34 -4.79 5.91 -6.13
C ILE A 34 -4.49 4.79 -7.12
N VAL A 35 -3.65 3.81 -6.73
CA VAL A 35 -3.25 2.72 -7.61
C VAL A 35 -4.43 1.80 -7.90
N GLU A 36 -5.25 1.46 -6.90
CA GLU A 36 -6.48 0.67 -7.07
C GLU A 36 -7.41 1.31 -8.11
N ASN A 37 -7.72 2.60 -7.97
CA ASN A 37 -8.56 3.31 -8.92
C ASN A 37 -7.93 3.40 -10.32
N ALA A 38 -6.60 3.56 -10.41
CA ALA A 38 -5.90 3.56 -11.69
C ALA A 38 -5.99 2.19 -12.38
N VAL A 39 -5.89 1.08 -11.63
CA VAL A 39 -6.07 -0.26 -12.18
C VAL A 39 -7.50 -0.47 -12.64
N VAL A 40 -8.50 -0.06 -11.86
CA VAL A 40 -9.92 -0.15 -12.24
C VAL A 40 -10.19 0.62 -13.54
N GLN A 41 -9.70 1.85 -13.66
CA GLN A 41 -9.90 2.67 -14.87
C GLN A 41 -9.20 2.11 -16.11
N LYS A 42 -8.06 1.46 -15.93
CA LYS A 42 -7.26 0.90 -17.04
C LYS A 42 -7.59 -0.57 -17.32
N ALA A 43 -8.42 -1.20 -16.51
CA ALA A 43 -8.84 -2.59 -16.70
C ALA A 43 -9.70 -2.72 -17.98
N PRO A 44 -9.67 -3.87 -18.67
CA PRO A 44 -10.48 -4.06 -19.85
C PRO A 44 -11.96 -4.19 -19.49
N SER A 45 -12.82 -3.77 -20.42
CA SER A 45 -14.28 -3.87 -20.30
C SER A 45 -14.69 -5.31 -19.99
N GLY A 46 -15.36 -5.52 -18.86
CA GLY A 46 -15.81 -6.85 -18.41
C GLY A 46 -14.87 -7.54 -17.40
N TYR A 47 -13.73 -6.95 -17.06
CA TYR A 47 -12.95 -7.42 -15.90
C TYR A 47 -13.65 -7.04 -14.60
N SER A 48 -13.71 -7.97 -13.64
CA SER A 48 -14.40 -7.75 -12.37
C SER A 48 -13.67 -6.72 -11.51
N GLU A 49 -14.30 -5.55 -11.31
CA GLU A 49 -13.81 -4.55 -10.36
C GLU A 49 -13.74 -5.13 -8.94
N THR A 50 -14.73 -5.93 -8.54
CA THR A 50 -14.77 -6.58 -7.23
C THR A 50 -13.51 -7.41 -6.99
N ARG A 51 -13.04 -8.13 -8.01
CA ARG A 51 -11.81 -8.93 -7.94
C ARG A 51 -10.57 -8.07 -7.73
N ILE A 52 -10.48 -6.92 -8.41
CA ILE A 52 -9.39 -5.95 -8.22
C ILE A 52 -9.40 -5.47 -6.76
N ARG A 53 -10.53 -4.92 -6.30
CA ARG A 53 -10.65 -4.36 -4.95
C ARG A 53 -10.37 -5.40 -3.87
N GLN A 54 -10.86 -6.62 -4.07
CA GLN A 54 -10.62 -7.73 -3.14
C GLN A 54 -9.13 -8.07 -3.05
N ALA A 55 -8.43 -8.19 -4.19
CA ALA A 55 -6.99 -8.46 -4.20
C ALA A 55 -6.20 -7.36 -3.48
N PHE A 56 -6.51 -6.08 -3.73
CA PHE A 56 -5.87 -4.95 -3.02
C PHE A 56 -6.09 -5.02 -1.50
N LYS A 57 -7.31 -5.36 -1.07
CA LYS A 57 -7.65 -5.52 0.35
C LYS A 57 -6.90 -6.69 0.99
N GLU A 58 -6.82 -7.82 0.30
CA GLU A 58 -6.11 -9.02 0.76
C GLU A 58 -4.59 -8.75 0.88
N HIS A 59 -3.98 -8.17 -0.14
CA HIS A 59 -2.55 -7.84 -0.12
C HIS A 59 -2.21 -6.78 0.94
N PHE A 60 -3.07 -5.77 1.15
CA PHE A 60 -2.90 -4.82 2.25
C PHE A 60 -2.98 -5.50 3.61
N ALA A 61 -3.98 -6.37 3.82
CA ALA A 61 -4.13 -7.11 5.08
C ALA A 61 -2.92 -8.03 5.33
N HIS A 62 -2.40 -8.70 4.30
CA HIS A 62 -1.19 -9.52 4.38
C HIS A 62 0.06 -8.69 4.67
N ALA A 63 0.20 -7.53 4.02
CA ALA A 63 1.30 -6.61 4.27
C ALA A 63 1.30 -6.13 5.73
N TRP A 64 0.11 -5.81 6.25
CA TRP A 64 -0.05 -5.39 7.64
C TRP A 64 0.23 -6.51 8.64
N SER A 65 -0.35 -7.70 8.44
CA SER A 65 -0.17 -8.83 9.36
C SER A 65 1.25 -9.38 9.38
N SER A 66 1.99 -9.20 8.28
CA SER A 66 3.36 -9.71 8.14
C SER A 66 4.44 -8.64 8.40
N GLU A 67 4.07 -7.42 8.80
CA GLU A 67 4.99 -6.28 8.97
C GLU A 67 5.81 -5.97 7.69
N ARG A 68 5.16 -6.09 6.51
CA ARG A 68 5.75 -5.90 5.18
C ARG A 68 5.19 -4.69 4.44
N GLU A 69 4.68 -3.69 5.17
CA GLU A 69 4.06 -2.50 4.59
C GLU A 69 4.98 -1.74 3.64
N ASN A 70 6.27 -1.65 3.95
CA ASN A 70 7.26 -1.00 3.08
C ASN A 70 7.45 -1.76 1.76
N ILE A 71 7.45 -3.10 1.80
CA ILE A 71 7.53 -3.91 0.58
C ILE A 71 6.28 -3.68 -0.26
N TYR A 72 5.10 -3.71 0.36
CA TYR A 72 3.84 -3.45 -0.33
C TYR A 72 3.80 -2.05 -0.95
N LEU A 73 4.30 -1.05 -0.24
CA LEU A 73 4.45 0.31 -0.76
C LEU A 73 5.34 0.36 -2.01
N ASP A 74 6.51 -0.30 -1.97
CA ASP A 74 7.40 -0.40 -3.12
C ASP A 74 6.72 -1.10 -4.32
N ARG A 75 5.90 -2.14 -4.06
CA ARG A 75 5.11 -2.79 -5.11
C ARG A 75 4.06 -1.86 -5.71
N LEU A 76 3.35 -1.09 -4.88
CA LEU A 76 2.38 -0.10 -5.34
C LEU A 76 3.04 0.98 -6.22
N LEU A 77 4.25 1.44 -5.85
CA LEU A 77 5.03 2.39 -6.66
C LEU A 77 5.49 1.79 -8.00
N GLN A 78 5.92 0.52 -8.01
CA GLN A 78 6.27 -0.17 -9.25
C GLN A 78 5.03 -0.35 -10.15
N ALA A 79 3.89 -0.69 -9.56
CA ALA A 79 2.62 -0.80 -10.26
C ALA A 79 2.19 0.55 -10.86
N SER A 80 2.30 1.65 -10.11
CA SER A 80 1.95 2.98 -10.61
C SER A 80 2.80 3.38 -11.82
N GLN A 81 4.12 3.17 -11.76
CA GLN A 81 5.03 3.45 -12.88
C GLN A 81 4.71 2.60 -14.13
N ARG A 82 4.24 1.36 -13.95
CA ARG A 82 3.78 0.52 -15.06
C ARG A 82 2.47 1.05 -15.65
N LEU A 83 1.54 1.48 -14.80
CA LEU A 83 0.24 2.02 -15.22
C LEU A 83 0.34 3.35 -15.95
N GLU A 84 1.34 4.18 -15.63
CA GLU A 84 1.63 5.43 -16.36
C GLU A 84 1.91 5.18 -17.84
N LYS A 85 2.61 4.08 -18.17
CA LYS A 85 3.02 3.75 -19.54
C LYS A 85 1.94 3.03 -20.36
N VAL A 86 0.86 2.60 -19.71
CA VAL A 86 -0.16 1.73 -20.33
C VAL A 86 -1.50 2.45 -20.39
N GLN A 87 -2.10 2.54 -21.58
CA GLN A 87 -3.43 3.14 -21.75
C GLN A 87 -4.55 2.20 -21.31
N THR A 88 -4.46 0.91 -21.67
CA THR A 88 -5.43 -0.13 -21.31
C THR A 88 -4.70 -1.45 -21.04
N LEU A 89 -5.06 -2.13 -19.97
CA LEU A 89 -4.54 -3.44 -19.61
C LEU A 89 -5.36 -4.54 -20.27
N LYS A 90 -4.70 -5.65 -20.63
CA LYS A 90 -5.37 -6.92 -20.91
C LYS A 90 -5.72 -7.63 -19.61
N ALA A 91 -6.71 -8.52 -19.62
CA ALA A 91 -7.14 -9.25 -18.42
C ALA A 91 -5.97 -9.98 -17.74
N SER A 92 -5.15 -10.68 -18.52
CA SER A 92 -3.93 -11.35 -18.02
C SER A 92 -2.89 -10.40 -17.43
N GLN A 93 -2.84 -9.15 -17.89
CA GLN A 93 -1.94 -8.13 -17.34
C GLN A 93 -2.47 -7.57 -16.02
N VAL A 94 -3.80 -7.50 -15.85
CA VAL A 94 -4.42 -7.18 -14.56
C VAL A 94 -4.12 -8.29 -13.57
N ASP A 95 -4.35 -9.56 -13.94
CA ASP A 95 -4.03 -10.71 -13.08
C ASP A 95 -2.57 -10.68 -12.63
N GLN A 96 -1.63 -10.53 -13.57
CA GLN A 96 -0.21 -10.44 -13.25
C GLN A 96 0.12 -9.26 -12.34
N LEU A 97 -0.49 -8.10 -12.58
CA LEU A 97 -0.29 -6.91 -11.74
C LEU A 97 -0.76 -7.15 -10.31
N LEU A 98 -1.93 -7.77 -10.14
CA LEU A 98 -2.47 -8.12 -8.83
C LEU A 98 -1.55 -9.11 -8.11
N GLU A 99 -1.06 -10.14 -8.79
CA GLU A 99 -0.10 -11.07 -8.18
C GLU A 99 1.23 -10.39 -7.80
N ASP A 100 1.71 -9.44 -8.61
CA ASP A 100 2.95 -8.71 -8.33
C ASP A 100 2.84 -7.74 -7.13
N LEU A 101 1.60 -7.38 -6.75
CA LEU A 101 1.32 -6.61 -5.54
C LEU A 101 1.40 -7.44 -4.26
N ASP A 102 1.43 -8.77 -4.35
CA ASP A 102 1.53 -9.63 -3.17
C ASP A 102 2.88 -9.39 -2.43
N PRO A 103 2.85 -8.89 -1.19
CA PRO A 103 4.05 -8.62 -0.41
C PRO A 103 4.83 -9.89 0.00
N THR A 104 4.22 -11.07 -0.13
CA THR A 104 4.85 -12.35 0.19
C THR A 104 5.55 -12.98 -1.03
N ARG A 105 5.23 -12.53 -2.25
CA ARG A 105 5.80 -13.06 -3.48
C ARG A 105 7.29 -12.74 -3.55
N ARG A 106 8.14 -13.77 -3.53
CA ARG A 106 9.58 -13.61 -3.80
C ARG A 106 9.75 -13.00 -5.19
N GLN A 107 10.46 -11.88 -5.24
CA GLN A 107 10.93 -11.28 -6.49
C GLN A 107 11.77 -12.34 -7.21
N ARG A 108 11.21 -13.00 -8.25
CA ARG A 108 12.03 -13.73 -9.20
C ARG A 108 12.84 -12.66 -9.94
N ARG A 109 14.06 -12.40 -9.44
CA ARG A 109 15.11 -11.70 -10.19
C ARG A 109 15.63 -12.62 -11.28
#